data_AF-A0A2A2FJK0-F1
#
_entry.id   AF-A0A2A2FJK0-F1
#
_cell.length_a   1.000
_cell.length_b   1.000
_cell.length_c   1.000
_cell.angle_alpha   90.00
_cell.angle_beta   90.00
_cell.angle_gamma   90.00
#
_symmetry.space_group_name_H-M   'P 1'
#
loop_
_entity.id
_entity.type
_entity.pdbx_description
1 polymer ?
#
loop_
_entity_poly.entity_id
_entity_poly.type
_entity_poly.pdbx_seq_one_letter_code
_entity_poly.pdbx_strand_id
1 'polypeptide(L)'
;MTFFRRFGSWQEAVDRAGFEPRDQKTELTTEELIDALHALAAELGESPTTTQMNDHGRHWSKVYRDRFGSWDDALDAAGLEPINSRANRRVPDDELLAALERLAEKQGDTPTMADMAAKGPYSPTTYQRHFGSWNAALDAADLDSE
;
A
#
# COMPACT_ATOMS: atom_id res chain seq x y z
N MET A 1 15.42 -50.79 -0.33
CA MET A 1 16.18 -50.00 -1.31
C MET A 1 15.48 -48.66 -1.48
N THR A 2 15.99 -47.54 -0.95
CA THR A 2 16.88 -46.56 -1.64
C THR A 2 16.17 -46.00 -2.89
N PHE A 3 15.82 -44.72 -3.01
CA PHE A 3 16.70 -43.54 -3.01
C PHE A 3 16.00 -42.24 -2.54
N PHE A 4 16.63 -41.54 -1.58
CA PHE A 4 16.57 -40.08 -1.44
C PHE A 4 17.57 -39.45 -2.45
N ARG A 5 17.32 -38.18 -2.85
CA ARG A 5 18.04 -37.29 -3.80
C ARG A 5 17.66 -37.51 -5.27
N ARG A 6 17.20 -36.48 -5.99
CA ARG A 6 18.01 -35.29 -6.33
C ARG A 6 17.12 -34.10 -6.72
N PHE A 7 17.29 -32.99 -5.99
CA PHE A 7 16.89 -31.63 -6.37
C PHE A 7 17.52 -31.23 -7.71
N GLY A 8 16.83 -30.34 -8.43
CA GLY A 8 17.40 -29.57 -9.54
C GLY A 8 16.86 -30.00 -10.90
N SER A 9 15.77 -29.36 -11.35
CA SER A 9 15.44 -29.05 -12.75
C SER A 9 13.93 -29.00 -13.07
N TRP A 10 13.01 -29.16 -12.11
CA TRP A 10 11.59 -29.04 -12.45
C TRP A 10 11.11 -27.57 -12.57
N GLN A 11 11.70 -26.65 -11.80
CA GLN A 11 11.39 -25.21 -11.92
C GLN A 11 12.04 -24.53 -13.14
N GLU A 12 12.94 -25.20 -13.86
CA GLU A 12 13.65 -24.60 -15.01
C GLU A 12 13.01 -24.95 -16.37
N ALA A 13 11.90 -25.72 -16.37
CA ALA A 13 11.23 -26.19 -17.59
C ALA A 13 9.80 -25.65 -17.78
N VAL A 14 9.31 -24.76 -16.91
CA VAL A 14 7.97 -24.15 -17.00
C VAL A 14 8.03 -22.75 -17.65
N ASP A 15 8.98 -22.52 -18.56
CA ASP A 15 9.11 -21.22 -19.27
C ASP A 15 8.66 -21.30 -20.75
N ARG A 16 8.01 -22.39 -21.19
CA ARG A 16 7.69 -22.49 -22.64
C ARG A 16 6.45 -23.28 -23.08
N ALA A 17 5.65 -23.83 -22.17
CA ALA A 17 4.48 -24.59 -22.58
C ALA A 17 3.29 -24.24 -21.68
N GLY A 18 2.37 -23.44 -22.21
CA GLY A 18 1.09 -23.16 -21.55
C GLY A 18 0.20 -24.39 -21.51
N PHE A 19 0.44 -25.33 -20.59
CA PHE A 19 -0.49 -26.38 -20.21
C PHE A 19 -0.32 -26.79 -18.74
N GLU A 20 -1.40 -26.63 -17.97
CA GLU A 20 -1.57 -26.99 -16.56
C GLU A 20 -1.47 -28.51 -16.29
N PRO A 21 -0.80 -28.94 -15.20
CA PRO A 21 -1.18 -30.12 -14.48
C PRO A 21 -2.28 -29.76 -13.47
N ARG A 22 -3.52 -30.13 -13.80
CA ARG A 22 -4.63 -30.18 -12.85
C ARG A 22 -4.39 -31.29 -11.83
N ASP A 23 -3.87 -30.95 -10.66
CA ASP A 23 -3.97 -31.78 -9.45
C ASP A 23 -4.88 -31.09 -8.44
N GLN A 24 -6.13 -31.54 -8.42
CA GLN A 24 -7.21 -31.00 -7.60
C GLN A 24 -7.20 -31.69 -6.22
N LYS A 25 -6.33 -31.22 -5.30
CA LYS A 25 -6.60 -31.24 -3.84
C LYS A 25 -5.57 -30.45 -3.03
N THR A 26 -5.96 -29.22 -2.69
CA THR A 26 -5.67 -28.56 -1.40
C THR A 26 -4.20 -28.41 -1.01
N GLU A 27 -3.39 -27.83 -1.88
CA GLU A 27 -2.21 -27.08 -1.42
C GLU A 27 -2.31 -25.70 -2.06
N LEU A 28 -3.11 -24.84 -1.43
CA LEU A 28 -3.23 -23.44 -1.82
C LEU A 28 -1.81 -22.84 -1.85
N THR A 29 -1.29 -22.63 -3.04
CA THR A 29 0.12 -22.30 -3.23
C THR A 29 0.37 -20.83 -2.88
N THR A 30 1.64 -20.49 -2.61
CA THR A 30 2.02 -19.09 -2.38
C THR A 30 1.66 -18.25 -3.60
N GLU A 31 1.87 -18.82 -4.79
CA GLU A 31 1.65 -18.19 -6.09
C GLU A 31 0.17 -17.90 -6.32
N GLU A 32 -0.73 -18.85 -6.03
CA GLU A 32 -2.19 -18.61 -6.13
C GLU A 32 -2.68 -17.49 -5.20
N LEU A 33 -2.10 -17.36 -4.01
CA LEU A 33 -2.42 -16.25 -3.10
C LEU A 33 -1.91 -14.92 -3.65
N ILE A 34 -0.70 -14.87 -4.21
CA ILE A 34 -0.15 -13.66 -4.83
C ILE A 34 -0.99 -13.26 -6.05
N ASP A 35 -1.34 -14.22 -6.93
CA ASP A 35 -2.20 -13.97 -8.09
C ASP A 35 -3.58 -13.44 -7.67
N ALA A 36 -4.16 -13.99 -6.59
CA ALA A 36 -5.42 -13.51 -6.06
C ALA A 36 -5.31 -12.07 -5.50
N LEU A 37 -4.17 -11.69 -4.90
CA LEU A 37 -3.89 -10.32 -4.48
C LEU A 37 -3.77 -9.37 -5.68
N HIS A 38 -3.03 -9.75 -6.72
CA HIS A 38 -2.88 -8.96 -7.93
C HIS A 38 -4.20 -8.79 -8.69
N ALA A 39 -4.99 -9.85 -8.80
CA ALA A 39 -6.29 -9.79 -9.47
C ALA A 39 -7.21 -8.78 -8.77
N LEU A 40 -7.27 -8.83 -7.43
CA LEU A 40 -8.09 -7.90 -6.66
C LEU A 40 -7.51 -6.47 -6.69
N ALA A 41 -6.18 -6.33 -6.65
CA ALA A 41 -5.52 -5.03 -6.76
C ALA A 41 -5.80 -4.36 -8.11
N ALA A 42 -5.75 -5.13 -9.20
CA ALA A 42 -6.05 -4.65 -10.54
C ALA A 42 -7.52 -4.25 -10.70
N GLU A 43 -8.44 -4.96 -10.04
CA GLU A 43 -9.87 -4.61 -10.04
C GLU A 43 -10.16 -3.33 -9.26
N LEU A 44 -9.50 -3.14 -8.10
CA LEU A 44 -9.66 -1.96 -7.26
C LEU A 44 -8.83 -0.76 -7.74
N GLY A 45 -7.79 -1.00 -8.54
CA GLY A 45 -6.78 0.02 -8.90
C GLY A 45 -5.85 0.41 -7.75
N GLU A 46 -5.91 -0.31 -6.62
CA GLU A 46 -5.18 -0.03 -5.38
C GLU A 46 -4.91 -1.35 -4.62
N SER A 47 -3.93 -1.36 -3.72
CA SER A 47 -3.60 -2.58 -2.95
C SER A 47 -4.76 -2.99 -2.03
N PRO A 48 -5.28 -4.23 -2.10
CA PRO A 48 -6.46 -4.60 -1.34
C PRO A 48 -6.24 -4.52 0.18
N THR A 49 -7.29 -4.12 0.89
CA THR A 49 -7.36 -4.25 2.35
C THR A 49 -7.85 -5.64 2.76
N THR A 50 -7.60 -6.03 4.01
CA THR A 50 -8.12 -7.29 4.57
C THR A 50 -9.64 -7.40 4.46
N THR A 51 -10.35 -6.29 4.61
CA THR A 51 -11.82 -6.24 4.46
C THR A 51 -12.23 -6.46 3.01
N GLN A 52 -11.64 -5.74 2.06
CA GLN A 52 -11.93 -5.93 0.63
C GLN A 52 -11.62 -7.35 0.17
N MET A 53 -10.52 -7.94 0.64
CA MET A 53 -10.19 -9.34 0.34
C MET A 53 -11.18 -10.33 0.96
N ASN A 54 -11.72 -10.06 2.15
CA ASN A 54 -12.76 -10.93 2.74
C ASN A 54 -14.13 -10.78 2.05
N ASP A 55 -14.45 -9.59 1.53
CA ASP A 55 -15.77 -9.28 0.95
C ASP A 55 -15.84 -9.62 -0.56
N HIS A 56 -14.78 -9.28 -1.29
CA HIS A 56 -14.71 -9.40 -2.75
C HIS A 56 -13.61 -10.36 -3.22
N GLY A 57 -12.68 -10.73 -2.34
CA GLY A 57 -11.56 -11.58 -2.68
C GLY A 57 -11.90 -13.06 -2.74
N ARG A 58 -11.06 -13.81 -3.46
CA ARG A 58 -11.20 -15.27 -3.62
C ARG A 58 -10.89 -16.05 -2.35
N HIS A 59 -10.10 -15.47 -1.45
CA HIS A 59 -9.58 -16.14 -0.26
C HIS A 59 -9.67 -15.22 0.94
N TRP A 60 -9.85 -15.80 2.12
CA TRP A 60 -9.95 -15.04 3.37
C TRP A 60 -8.58 -14.48 3.76
N SER A 61 -8.55 -13.24 4.26
CA SER A 61 -7.37 -12.58 4.84
C SER A 61 -6.61 -13.43 5.87
N LYS A 62 -7.32 -14.33 6.56
CA LYS A 62 -6.71 -15.29 7.49
C LYS A 62 -5.76 -16.28 6.81
N VAL A 63 -6.06 -16.74 5.59
CA VAL A 63 -5.20 -17.66 4.84
C VAL A 63 -3.86 -17.00 4.53
N TYR A 64 -3.88 -15.72 4.13
CA TYR A 64 -2.68 -14.94 3.89
C TYR A 64 -1.85 -14.77 5.16
N ARG A 65 -2.48 -14.41 6.28
CA ARG A 65 -1.77 -14.31 7.57
C ARG A 65 -1.16 -15.63 8.01
N ASP A 66 -1.88 -16.74 7.87
CA ASP A 66 -1.39 -18.06 8.28
C ASP A 66 -0.22 -18.52 7.38
N ARG A 67 -0.15 -18.06 6.12
CA ARG A 67 0.89 -18.42 5.14
C ARG A 67 2.12 -17.51 5.15
N PHE A 68 1.92 -16.19 5.26
CA PHE A 68 2.96 -15.17 5.16
C PHE A 68 3.33 -14.57 6.52
N GLY A 69 2.62 -14.91 7.59
CA GLY A 69 2.80 -14.37 8.94
C GLY A 69 1.94 -13.13 9.21
N SER A 70 1.90 -12.19 8.26
CA SER A 70 1.04 -11.01 8.34
C SER A 70 0.42 -10.64 6.98
N TRP A 71 -0.54 -9.72 6.99
CA TRP A 71 -1.12 -9.18 5.75
C TRP A 71 -0.12 -8.28 5.02
N ASP A 72 0.68 -7.53 5.77
CA ASP A 72 1.69 -6.65 5.19
C ASP A 72 2.79 -7.47 4.51
N ASP A 73 3.21 -8.60 5.10
CA ASP A 73 4.15 -9.54 4.48
C ASP A 73 3.57 -10.20 3.22
N ALA A 74 2.25 -10.44 3.19
CA ALA A 74 1.59 -10.99 2.00
C ALA A 74 1.54 -9.97 0.86
N LEU A 75 1.32 -8.68 1.17
CA LEU A 75 1.38 -7.60 0.20
C LEU A 75 2.81 -7.36 -0.28
N ASP A 76 3.81 -7.37 0.62
CA ASP A 76 5.23 -7.26 0.27
C ASP A 76 5.68 -8.40 -0.66
N ALA A 77 5.27 -9.64 -0.36
CA ALA A 77 5.51 -10.79 -1.23
C ALA A 77 4.84 -10.66 -2.61
N ALA A 78 3.74 -9.91 -2.69
CA ALA A 78 3.08 -9.54 -3.95
C ALA A 78 3.64 -8.25 -4.58
N GLY A 79 4.65 -7.60 -3.99
CA GLY A 79 5.15 -6.31 -4.44
C GLY A 79 4.12 -5.17 -4.37
N LEU A 80 3.12 -5.31 -3.49
CA LEU A 80 2.07 -4.34 -3.25
C LEU A 80 2.35 -3.58 -1.95
N GLU A 81 2.14 -2.27 -1.94
CA GLU A 81 2.27 -1.48 -0.72
C GLU A 81 0.94 -1.45 0.07
N PRO A 82 0.94 -1.69 1.39
CA PRO A 82 -0.29 -1.66 2.18
C PRO A 82 -0.95 -0.28 2.21
N ILE A 83 -2.26 -0.23 1.90
CA ILE A 83 -3.06 1.02 1.97
C ILE A 83 -3.05 1.61 3.38
N ASN A 84 -2.94 0.76 4.39
CA ASN A 84 -2.98 1.16 5.78
C ASN A 84 -1.61 1.05 6.47
N SER A 85 -0.51 0.93 5.71
CA SER A 85 0.83 1.08 6.27
C SER A 85 0.86 2.41 7.02
N ARG A 86 1.62 2.52 8.12
CA ARG A 86 1.71 3.82 8.83
C ARG A 86 2.18 4.97 7.92
N ALA A 87 2.79 4.64 6.78
CA ALA A 87 3.13 5.56 5.70
C ALA A 87 1.92 6.00 4.87
N ASN A 88 0.97 5.11 4.54
CA ASN A 88 -0.20 5.41 3.72
C ASN A 88 -1.46 5.84 4.54
N ARG A 89 -1.47 5.54 5.85
CA ARG A 89 -2.47 6.10 6.81
C ARG A 89 -2.21 7.56 7.19
N ARG A 90 -1.09 8.11 6.72
CA ARG A 90 -0.65 9.48 6.85
C ARG A 90 -1.09 10.18 5.58
N VAL A 91 -1.82 11.29 5.71
CA VAL A 91 -2.23 12.12 4.56
C VAL A 91 -0.98 12.40 3.73
N PRO A 92 -0.92 12.02 2.44
CA PRO A 92 0.30 12.15 1.66
C PRO A 92 0.82 13.60 1.72
N ASP A 93 2.14 13.76 1.74
CA ASP A 93 2.76 15.08 1.87
C ASP A 93 2.26 16.02 0.78
N ASP A 94 2.10 15.54 -0.46
CA ASP A 94 1.52 16.30 -1.58
C ASP A 94 0.09 16.80 -1.30
N GLU A 95 -0.74 16.03 -0.60
CA GLU A 95 -2.11 16.44 -0.28
C GLU A 95 -2.14 17.49 0.83
N LEU A 96 -1.21 17.41 1.79
CA LEU A 96 -0.99 18.45 2.79
C LEU A 96 -0.50 19.74 2.12
N LEU A 97 0.51 19.66 1.26
CA LEU A 97 1.04 20.82 0.53
C LEU A 97 -0.03 21.46 -0.35
N ALA A 98 -0.78 20.67 -1.12
CA ALA A 98 -1.89 21.17 -1.91
C ALA A 98 -3.00 21.82 -1.07
N ALA A 99 -3.20 21.39 0.18
CA ALA A 99 -4.12 22.06 1.10
C ALA A 99 -3.57 23.39 1.64
N LEU A 100 -2.25 23.49 1.86
CA LEU A 100 -1.57 24.75 2.18
C LEU A 100 -1.67 25.76 1.05
N GLU A 101 -1.31 25.36 -0.17
CA GLU A 101 -1.37 26.19 -1.37
C GLU A 101 -2.79 26.72 -1.62
N ARG A 102 -3.79 25.82 -1.64
CA ARG A 102 -5.20 26.23 -1.82
C ARG A 102 -5.66 27.22 -0.76
N LEU A 103 -5.20 27.06 0.48
CA LEU A 103 -5.53 28.01 1.52
C LEU A 103 -4.83 29.34 1.22
N ALA A 104 -3.54 29.35 0.91
CA ALA A 104 -2.78 30.56 0.54
C ALA A 104 -3.45 31.32 -0.61
N GLU A 105 -3.79 30.63 -1.70
CA GLU A 105 -4.48 31.22 -2.86
C GLU A 105 -5.83 31.83 -2.49
N LYS A 106 -6.59 31.19 -1.59
CA LYS A 106 -7.92 31.65 -1.19
C LYS A 106 -7.88 32.93 -0.34
N GLN A 107 -6.84 33.13 0.46
CA GLN A 107 -6.68 34.32 1.32
C GLN A 107 -5.76 35.37 0.70
N GLY A 108 -4.92 35.00 -0.27
CA GLY A 108 -3.94 35.87 -0.90
C GLY A 108 -2.68 36.11 -0.07
N ASP A 109 -2.50 35.38 1.03
CA ASP A 109 -1.40 35.54 2.00
C ASP A 109 -0.98 34.16 2.56
N THR A 110 0.29 34.06 3.00
CA THR A 110 0.85 32.86 3.64
C THR A 110 0.00 32.41 4.82
N PRO A 111 -0.54 31.17 4.80
CA PRO A 111 -1.41 30.69 5.87
C PRO A 111 -0.70 30.56 7.20
N THR A 112 -1.36 31.01 8.27
CA THR A 112 -0.90 30.73 9.63
C THR A 112 -1.44 29.39 10.12
N MET A 113 -0.83 28.85 11.18
CA MET A 113 -1.38 27.68 11.88
C MET A 113 -2.84 27.90 12.33
N ALA A 114 -3.18 29.14 12.72
CA ALA A 114 -4.55 29.48 13.12
C ALA A 114 -5.51 29.46 11.93
N ASP A 115 -5.09 29.96 10.76
CA ASP A 115 -5.90 29.90 9.54
C ASP A 115 -6.15 28.46 9.11
N MET A 116 -5.13 27.61 9.15
CA MET A 116 -5.27 26.20 8.80
C MET A 116 -6.17 25.46 9.79
N ALA A 117 -6.08 25.76 11.09
CA ALA A 117 -6.99 25.20 12.09
C ALA A 117 -8.44 25.67 11.93
N ALA A 118 -8.67 26.90 11.47
CA ALA A 118 -9.99 27.49 11.37
C ALA A 118 -10.68 27.24 10.02
N LYS A 119 -9.91 27.21 8.93
CA LYS A 119 -10.40 27.22 7.53
C LYS A 119 -9.86 26.05 6.71
N GLY A 120 -8.84 25.36 7.21
CA GLY A 120 -8.17 24.27 6.52
C GLY A 120 -8.82 22.90 6.76
N PRO A 121 -8.56 21.94 5.87
CA PRO A 121 -9.09 20.57 6.00
C PRO A 121 -8.30 19.70 6.99
N TYR A 122 -7.06 20.09 7.33
CA TYR A 122 -6.15 19.30 8.18
C TYR A 122 -5.65 20.09 9.39
N SER A 123 -5.33 19.38 10.48
CA SER A 123 -4.77 19.99 11.69
C SER A 123 -3.33 20.49 11.45
N PRO A 124 -2.93 21.65 12.00
CA PRO A 124 -1.54 22.13 11.97
C PRO A 124 -0.54 21.11 12.56
N THR A 125 -0.99 20.29 13.50
CA THR A 125 -0.19 19.23 14.11
C THR A 125 0.14 18.11 13.12
N THR A 126 -0.71 17.88 12.11
CA THR A 126 -0.44 16.93 11.02
C THR A 126 0.75 17.41 10.20
N TYR A 127 0.78 18.67 9.81
CA TYR A 127 1.91 19.27 9.09
C TYR A 127 3.23 19.15 9.87
N GLN A 128 3.23 19.47 11.17
CA GLN A 128 4.43 19.33 12.00
C GLN A 128 4.93 17.88 12.09
N ARG A 129 4.04 16.88 12.09
CA ARG A 129 4.43 15.47 12.13
C ARG A 129 5.04 14.98 10.82
N HIS A 130 4.66 15.60 9.70
CA HIS A 130 5.13 15.23 8.37
C HIS A 130 6.43 15.96 8.02
N PHE A 131 6.45 17.27 8.20
CA PHE A 131 7.56 18.15 7.78
C PHE A 131 8.51 18.53 8.94
N GLY A 132 8.23 18.07 10.17
CA GLY A 132 9.01 18.38 11.37
C GLY A 132 8.67 19.72 12.02
N SER A 133 8.20 20.71 11.25
CA SER A 133 7.71 21.99 11.75
C SER A 133 6.68 22.62 10.79
N TRP A 134 6.00 23.67 11.24
CA TRP A 134 5.09 24.44 10.37
C TRP A 134 5.86 25.18 9.26
N ASN A 135 6.98 25.83 9.60
CA ASN A 135 7.79 26.54 8.60
C ASN A 135 8.36 25.59 7.56
N ALA A 136 8.81 24.39 7.96
CA ALA A 136 9.26 23.38 7.01
C ALA A 136 8.15 22.93 6.04
N ALA A 137 6.88 22.98 6.46
CA ALA A 137 5.75 22.72 5.57
C ALA A 137 5.45 23.90 4.63
N LEU A 138 5.71 25.15 5.06
CA LEU A 138 5.62 26.34 4.20
C LEU A 138 6.76 26.38 3.19
N ASP A 139 7.99 26.06 3.61
CA ASP A 139 9.17 25.91 2.74
C ASP A 139 8.89 24.87 1.66
N ALA A 140 8.36 23.70 2.05
CA ALA A 140 8.02 22.62 1.12
C ALA A 140 6.86 22.97 0.17
N ALA A 141 6.06 23.99 0.50
CA ALA A 141 4.98 24.50 -0.34
C ALA A 141 5.40 25.75 -1.15
N ASP A 142 6.67 26.17 -1.11
CA ASP A 142 7.15 27.43 -1.70
C ASP A 142 6.36 28.66 -1.20
N LEU A 143 5.88 28.61 0.05
CA LEU A 143 5.10 29.68 0.70
C LEU A 143 5.88 30.45 1.78
N ASP A 144 7.10 30.02 2.08
CA ASP A 144 7.99 30.74 3.00
C ASP A 144 8.61 31.93 2.27
N SER A 145 8.36 33.12 2.80
CA SER A 145 8.90 34.36 2.31
C SER A 145 10.08 34.78 3.20
N GLU A 146 11.29 34.81 2.62
CA GLU A 146 12.52 35.35 3.24
C GLU A 146 12.35 36.72 3.92
#